data_AF-M3UPH7-F1
#
_entry.id   AF-M3UPH7-F1
#
_cell.length_a   1.000
_cell.length_b   1.000
_cell.length_c   1.000
_cell.angle_alpha   90.00
_cell.angle_beta   90.00
_cell.angle_gamma   90.00
#
_symmetry.space_group_name_H-M   'P 1'
#
loop_
_entity.id
_entity.type
_entity.pdbx_description
1 polymer ?
#
loop_
_entity_poly.entity_id
_entity_poly.type
_entity_poly.pdbx_seq_one_letter_code
_entity_poly.pdbx_strand_id
1 'polypeptide(L)'
;MINLFKMKPSKSTNGNEKKPAYFKDIRNYKVYEQSIFLALLNQYFDITLRLPIKQAKVFEQILVVDSISREEDYVDVVCFIDKRCSERYNFDLTHGTSKKTCQRRFETNKLTESLHFLSDVITEFGYVLERRNTKGKKGTLKCDLIDKIFLNNKLLFNKDDIIKKGKIINQYLCELFVSSRITVKKNDLFLSSFV
;
A
#
# COMPACT_ATOMS: atom_id res chain seq x y z
N MET A 1 10.83 34.60 58.62
CA MET A 1 11.52 33.52 57.89
C MET A 1 10.44 32.70 57.19
N ILE A 2 10.69 32.25 55.94
CA ILE A 2 9.85 31.41 55.06
C ILE A 2 8.90 32.19 54.12
N ASN A 3 9.36 32.35 52.88
CA ASN A 3 8.54 32.61 51.70
C ASN A 3 8.24 31.24 51.06
N LEU A 4 6.99 30.77 51.13
CA LEU A 4 6.58 29.48 50.58
C LEU A 4 6.04 29.67 49.16
N PHE A 5 6.84 29.29 48.16
CA PHE A 5 6.45 29.25 46.74
C PHE A 5 5.21 28.36 46.55
N LYS A 6 4.09 28.95 46.10
CA LYS A 6 2.99 28.18 45.50
C LYS A 6 3.25 28.05 43.99
N MET A 7 3.84 26.92 43.59
CA MET A 7 3.88 26.49 42.19
C MET A 7 2.45 26.25 41.69
N LYS A 8 2.07 26.92 40.60
CA LYS A 8 0.89 26.53 39.81
C LYS A 8 1.16 25.15 39.19
N PRO A 9 0.19 24.22 39.15
CA PRO A 9 0.38 22.94 38.50
C PRO A 9 0.64 23.16 37.00
N SER A 10 1.71 22.56 36.50
CA SER A 10 2.03 22.54 35.08
C SER A 10 0.92 21.80 34.34
N LYS A 11 0.38 22.44 33.29
CA LYS A 11 -0.50 21.75 32.33
C LYS A 11 0.32 20.64 31.68
N SER A 12 -0.10 19.40 31.86
CA SER A 12 0.43 18.24 31.15
C SER A 12 0.18 18.40 29.65
N THR A 13 1.20 18.81 28.90
CA THR A 13 1.19 18.78 27.44
C THR A 13 1.42 17.35 26.96
N ASN A 14 0.37 16.55 26.89
CA ASN A 14 0.38 15.30 26.11
C ASN A 14 0.33 15.65 24.61
N GLY A 15 1.48 16.07 24.08
CA GLY A 15 1.71 16.32 22.67
C GLY A 15 2.26 15.09 21.96
N ASN A 16 1.39 14.39 21.23
CA ASN A 16 1.63 13.36 20.21
C ASN A 16 3.08 13.18 19.67
N GLU A 17 3.93 12.45 20.38
CA GLU A 17 5.06 11.74 19.77
C GLU A 17 4.56 10.47 19.09
N LYS A 18 4.11 10.57 17.83
CA LYS A 18 3.93 9.35 17.02
C LYS A 18 5.33 8.78 16.71
N LYS A 19 5.76 7.81 17.51
CA LYS A 19 7.07 7.15 17.45
C LYS A 19 7.43 6.71 16.01
N PRO A 20 8.67 6.91 15.53
CA PRO A 20 9.15 6.49 14.21
C PRO A 20 8.85 5.02 13.86
N ALA A 21 8.86 4.13 14.86
CA ALA A 21 8.52 2.71 14.71
C ALA A 21 7.11 2.51 14.14
N TYR A 22 6.11 3.20 14.68
CA TYR A 22 4.72 3.07 14.23
C TYR A 22 4.53 3.48 12.76
N PHE A 23 5.25 4.49 12.30
CA PHE A 23 5.23 4.88 10.90
C PHE A 23 5.82 3.78 10.00
N LYS A 24 6.99 3.26 10.37
CA LYS A 24 7.64 2.16 9.64
C LYS A 24 6.73 0.93 9.56
N ASP A 25 6.10 0.55 10.67
CA ASP A 25 5.25 -0.63 10.75
C ASP A 25 4.05 -0.55 9.81
N ILE A 26 3.37 0.62 9.76
CA ILE A 26 2.26 0.82 8.81
C ILE A 26 2.74 0.75 7.36
N ARG A 27 3.91 1.34 7.07
CA ARG A 27 4.46 1.33 5.71
C ARG A 27 4.83 -0.07 5.27
N ASN A 28 5.49 -0.83 6.15
CA ASN A 28 5.81 -2.23 5.92
C ASN A 28 4.55 -3.07 5.74
N TYR A 29 3.53 -2.87 6.57
CA TYR A 29 2.27 -3.60 6.42
C TYR A 29 1.67 -3.42 5.02
N LYS A 30 1.66 -2.19 4.49
CA LYS A 30 1.18 -1.91 3.12
C LYS A 30 2.02 -2.56 2.03
N VAL A 31 3.33 -2.68 2.24
CA VAL A 31 4.22 -3.42 1.33
C VAL A 31 3.86 -4.89 1.35
N TYR A 32 3.61 -5.46 2.53
CA TYR A 32 3.25 -6.87 2.67
C TYR A 32 1.87 -7.18 2.09
N GLU A 33 0.89 -6.29 2.28
CA GLU A 33 -0.41 -6.37 1.59
C GLU A 33 -0.25 -6.39 0.08
N GLN A 34 0.53 -5.44 -0.48
CA GLN A 34 0.82 -5.41 -1.91
C GLN A 34 1.40 -6.74 -2.37
N SER A 35 2.39 -7.26 -1.66
CA SER A 35 3.04 -8.52 -2.01
C SER A 35 2.09 -9.72 -2.00
N ILE A 36 1.16 -9.80 -1.05
CA ILE A 36 0.12 -10.84 -1.06
C ILE A 36 -0.78 -10.68 -2.30
N PHE A 37 -1.25 -9.46 -2.60
CA PHE A 37 -2.08 -9.24 -3.78
C PHE A 37 -1.36 -9.60 -5.08
N LEU A 38 -0.08 -9.28 -5.20
CA LEU A 38 0.74 -9.64 -6.35
C LEU A 38 0.85 -11.16 -6.52
N ALA A 39 1.05 -11.91 -5.42
CA ALA A 39 1.08 -13.37 -5.48
C ALA A 39 -0.28 -13.97 -5.91
N LEU A 40 -1.38 -13.44 -5.38
CA LEU A 40 -2.74 -13.84 -5.77
C LEU A 40 -3.02 -13.55 -7.25
N LEU A 41 -2.69 -12.34 -7.72
CA LEU A 41 -2.91 -11.94 -9.12
C LEU A 41 -2.02 -12.69 -10.09
N ASN A 42 -0.81 -13.09 -9.67
CA ASN A 42 0.10 -13.83 -10.54
C ASN A 42 -0.42 -15.22 -10.92
N GLN A 43 -1.42 -15.76 -10.20
CA GLN A 43 -2.15 -16.97 -10.64
C GLN A 43 -2.95 -16.76 -11.94
N TYR A 44 -3.23 -15.50 -12.29
CA TYR A 44 -4.09 -15.14 -13.41
C TYR A 44 -3.38 -14.32 -14.48
N PHE A 45 -2.36 -13.53 -14.10
CA PHE A 45 -1.71 -12.55 -14.97
C PHE A 45 -0.19 -12.66 -14.97
N ASP A 46 0.41 -12.32 -16.12
CA ASP A 46 1.76 -11.78 -16.16
C ASP A 46 1.74 -10.39 -15.52
N ILE A 47 2.72 -10.09 -14.66
CA ILE A 47 2.79 -8.81 -13.93
C ILE A 47 4.11 -8.11 -14.26
N THR A 48 4.03 -6.91 -14.82
CA THR A 48 5.20 -6.07 -15.04
C THR A 48 5.38 -5.13 -13.86
N LEU A 49 6.54 -5.24 -13.21
CA LEU A 49 6.91 -4.47 -12.02
C LEU A 49 8.11 -3.58 -12.31
N ARG A 50 8.17 -2.45 -11.62
CA ARG A 50 9.28 -1.49 -11.71
C ARG A 50 9.68 -0.99 -10.33
N LEU A 51 10.98 -0.80 -10.13
CA LEU A 51 11.49 -0.12 -8.93
C LEU A 51 11.07 1.35 -8.94
N PRO A 52 10.62 1.90 -7.80
CA PRO A 52 10.32 3.32 -7.75
C PRO A 52 11.60 4.15 -7.87
N ILE A 53 11.47 5.32 -8.50
CA ILE A 53 12.57 6.28 -8.69
C ILE A 53 13.21 6.65 -7.34
N LYS A 54 12.39 6.78 -6.30
CA LYS A 54 12.83 7.04 -4.93
C LYS A 54 12.63 5.79 -4.09
N GLN A 55 13.73 5.09 -3.84
CA GLN A 55 13.71 3.89 -3.02
C GLN A 55 13.58 4.23 -1.54
N ALA A 56 12.88 3.35 -0.81
CA ALA A 56 12.68 3.48 0.61
C ALA A 56 13.96 3.11 1.36
N LYS A 57 14.35 3.92 2.36
CA LYS A 57 15.52 3.65 3.22
C LYS A 57 15.14 3.16 4.63
N VAL A 58 13.88 3.36 5.03
CA VAL A 58 13.42 3.16 6.42
C VAL A 58 12.42 2.00 6.54
N PHE A 59 11.73 1.67 5.45
CA PHE A 59 10.72 0.63 5.36
C PHE A 59 10.99 -0.19 4.08
N GLU A 60 10.36 -1.36 3.97
CA GLU A 60 10.53 -2.27 2.84
C GLU A 60 10.06 -1.64 1.52
N GLN A 61 10.54 -2.16 0.40
CA GLN A 61 10.33 -1.50 -0.87
C GLN A 61 8.91 -1.78 -1.41
N ILE A 62 8.13 -0.71 -1.58
CA ILE A 62 6.91 -0.78 -2.39
C ILE A 62 7.29 -0.85 -3.87
N LEU A 63 6.69 -1.76 -4.62
CA LEU A 63 6.95 -1.91 -6.06
C LEU A 63 5.91 -1.12 -6.86
N VAL A 64 6.31 -0.59 -8.01
CA VAL A 64 5.36 -0.01 -8.95
C VAL A 64 4.85 -1.12 -9.85
N VAL A 65 3.53 -1.29 -9.89
CA VAL A 65 2.88 -2.18 -10.85
C VAL A 65 2.67 -1.37 -12.13
N ASP A 66 3.49 -1.64 -13.15
CA ASP A 66 3.39 -0.92 -14.43
C ASP A 66 2.20 -1.46 -15.25
N SER A 67 2.08 -2.78 -15.36
CA SER A 67 0.98 -3.43 -16.07
C SER A 67 0.67 -4.83 -15.57
N ILE A 68 -0.54 -5.29 -15.84
CA ILE A 68 -0.94 -6.70 -15.76
C ILE A 68 -1.47 -7.13 -17.14
N SER A 69 -1.21 -8.36 -17.54
CA SER A 69 -1.64 -8.88 -18.83
C SER A 69 -1.93 -10.38 -18.79
N ARG A 70 -2.87 -10.81 -19.61
CA ARG A 70 -3.18 -12.23 -19.83
C ARG A 70 -3.65 -12.40 -21.27
N GLU A 71 -2.95 -13.25 -22.03
CA GLU A 71 -3.32 -13.53 -23.43
C GLU A 71 -3.39 -12.21 -24.23
N GLU A 72 -4.57 -11.82 -24.72
CA GLU A 72 -4.78 -10.55 -25.45
C GLU A 72 -5.18 -9.38 -24.54
N ASP A 73 -5.52 -9.64 -23.28
CA ASP A 73 -5.90 -8.63 -22.30
C ASP A 73 -4.67 -7.93 -21.72
N TYR A 74 -4.71 -6.60 -21.71
CA TYR A 74 -3.65 -5.76 -21.16
C TYR A 74 -4.24 -4.56 -20.40
N VAL A 75 -3.73 -4.33 -19.19
CA VAL A 75 -4.07 -3.14 -18.40
C VAL A 75 -2.80 -2.37 -18.07
N ASP A 76 -2.73 -1.14 -18.56
CA ASP A 76 -1.74 -0.15 -18.11
C ASP A 76 -2.18 0.38 -16.73
N VAL A 77 -1.62 -0.22 -15.68
CA VAL A 77 -1.98 0.09 -14.30
C VAL A 77 -1.52 1.51 -13.95
N VAL A 78 -0.34 1.93 -14.40
CA VAL A 78 0.16 3.29 -14.11
C VAL A 78 -0.76 4.35 -14.70
N CYS A 79 -1.14 4.22 -15.97
CA CYS A 79 -2.06 5.14 -16.63
C CYS A 79 -3.41 5.21 -15.90
N PHE A 80 -3.95 4.06 -15.50
CA PHE A 80 -5.21 3.99 -14.74
C PHE A 80 -5.12 4.73 -13.40
N ILE A 81 -4.05 4.48 -12.63
CA ILE A 81 -3.83 5.12 -11.32
C ILE A 81 -3.60 6.62 -11.45
N ASP A 82 -2.81 7.05 -12.43
CA ASP A 82 -2.52 8.47 -12.68
C ASP A 82 -3.78 9.22 -13.09
N LYS A 83 -4.67 8.61 -13.90
CA LYS A 83 -5.97 9.19 -14.25
C LYS A 83 -6.82 9.45 -13.00
N ARG A 84 -7.03 8.44 -12.16
CA ARG A 84 -7.81 8.56 -10.91
C ARG A 84 -7.23 9.59 -9.95
N CYS A 85 -5.91 9.60 -9.80
CA CYS A 85 -5.23 10.56 -8.95
C CYS A 85 -5.36 11.99 -9.52
N SER A 86 -5.31 12.16 -10.84
CA SER A 86 -5.46 13.45 -11.52
C SER A 86 -6.87 14.02 -11.38
N GLU A 87 -7.89 13.18 -11.52
CA GLU A 87 -9.28 13.56 -11.27
C GLU A 87 -9.46 14.11 -9.84
N ARG A 88 -8.88 13.43 -8.84
CA ARG A 88 -8.90 13.91 -7.44
C ARG A 88 -8.09 15.20 -7.27
N TYR A 89 -6.94 15.32 -7.90
CA TYR A 89 -6.13 16.53 -7.85
C TYR A 89 -6.90 17.75 -8.39
N ASN A 90 -7.58 17.59 -9.53
CA ASN A 90 -8.36 18.65 -10.17
C ASN A 90 -9.58 19.01 -9.32
N PHE A 91 -10.24 18.02 -8.72
CA PHE A 91 -11.28 18.25 -7.73
C PHE A 91 -10.78 19.11 -6.57
N ASP A 92 -9.68 18.72 -5.92
CA ASP A 92 -9.12 19.48 -4.78
C ASP A 92 -8.73 20.91 -5.17
N LEU A 93 -8.12 21.09 -6.35
CA LEU A 93 -7.67 22.38 -6.86
C LEU A 93 -8.84 23.33 -7.13
N THR A 94 -9.89 22.84 -7.79
CA THR A 94 -11.11 23.62 -8.09
C THR A 94 -11.90 23.98 -6.84
N HIS A 95 -11.72 23.22 -5.74
CA HIS A 95 -12.35 23.47 -4.44
C HIS A 95 -11.43 24.24 -3.47
N GLY A 96 -10.49 25.02 -3.99
CA GLY A 96 -9.69 25.97 -3.22
C GLY A 96 -8.52 25.37 -2.44
N THR A 97 -8.15 24.11 -2.67
CA THR A 97 -6.91 23.55 -2.12
C THR A 97 -5.69 24.07 -2.89
N SER A 98 -4.65 24.50 -2.18
CA SER A 98 -3.43 25.01 -2.83
C SER A 98 -2.76 23.96 -3.72
N LYS A 99 -2.23 24.39 -4.87
CA LYS A 99 -1.50 23.54 -5.84
C LYS A 99 -0.45 22.64 -5.16
N LYS A 100 0.33 23.19 -4.24
CA LYS A 100 1.34 22.46 -3.45
C LYS A 100 0.72 21.32 -2.63
N THR A 101 -0.44 21.56 -2.02
CA THR A 101 -1.16 20.55 -1.23
C THR A 101 -1.79 19.50 -2.13
N CYS A 102 -2.40 19.89 -3.25
CA CYS A 102 -2.92 18.97 -4.25
C CYS A 102 -1.83 18.04 -4.77
N GLN A 103 -0.66 18.57 -5.15
CA GLN A 103 0.46 17.75 -5.64
C GLN A 103 0.93 16.75 -4.59
N ARG A 104 1.08 17.19 -3.34
CA ARG A 104 1.46 16.30 -2.23
C ARG A 104 0.43 15.18 -2.03
N ARG A 105 -0.87 15.48 -2.15
CA ARG A 105 -1.96 14.50 -2.05
C ARG A 105 -1.95 13.54 -3.23
N PHE A 106 -1.76 14.03 -4.45
CA PHE A 106 -1.59 13.22 -5.66
C PHE A 106 -0.51 12.16 -5.48
N GLU A 107 0.70 12.56 -5.08
CA GLU A 107 1.80 11.62 -4.82
C GLU A 107 1.49 10.60 -3.70
N THR A 108 0.77 11.04 -2.66
CA THR A 108 0.37 10.15 -1.56
C THR A 108 -0.69 9.14 -2.00
N ASN A 109 -1.64 9.59 -2.83
CA ASN A 109 -2.78 8.82 -3.28
C ASN A 109 -2.38 7.74 -4.28
N LYS A 110 -1.32 7.90 -5.08
CA LYS A 110 -0.86 6.86 -6.04
C LYS A 110 -0.65 5.50 -5.39
N LEU A 111 -0.04 5.45 -4.21
CA LEU A 111 0.10 4.20 -3.44
C LEU A 111 -1.27 3.63 -3.02
N THR A 112 -2.15 4.51 -2.53
CA THR A 112 -3.47 4.09 -2.05
C THR A 112 -4.33 3.54 -3.18
N GLU A 113 -4.38 4.25 -4.31
CA GLU A 113 -5.09 3.81 -5.50
C GLU A 113 -4.47 2.55 -6.09
N SER A 114 -3.14 2.38 -6.05
CA SER A 114 -2.51 1.13 -6.48
C SER A 114 -2.96 -0.06 -5.63
N LEU A 115 -3.01 0.08 -4.30
CA LEU A 115 -3.53 -0.96 -3.41
C LEU A 115 -5.02 -1.22 -3.62
N HIS A 116 -5.82 -0.18 -3.85
CA HIS A 116 -7.25 -0.32 -4.17
C HIS A 116 -7.45 -1.07 -5.49
N PHE A 117 -6.74 -0.68 -6.55
CA PHE A 117 -6.78 -1.38 -7.83
C PHE A 117 -6.47 -2.87 -7.68
N LEU A 118 -5.36 -3.22 -7.00
CA LEU A 118 -5.00 -4.62 -6.80
C LEU A 118 -6.05 -5.38 -5.97
N SER A 119 -6.57 -4.75 -4.91
CA SER A 119 -7.67 -5.27 -4.10
C SER A 119 -8.92 -5.53 -4.95
N ASP A 120 -9.33 -4.56 -5.75
CA ASP A 120 -10.54 -4.64 -6.56
C ASP A 120 -10.38 -5.77 -7.59
N VAL A 121 -9.23 -5.86 -8.26
CA VAL A 121 -8.96 -6.92 -9.24
C VAL A 121 -9.02 -8.30 -8.58
N ILE A 122 -8.38 -8.53 -7.42
CA ILE A 122 -8.50 -9.85 -6.77
C ILE A 122 -9.93 -10.15 -6.32
N THR A 123 -10.72 -9.15 -5.93
CA THR A 123 -12.12 -9.42 -5.57
C THR A 123 -12.97 -9.89 -6.75
N GLU A 124 -12.66 -9.47 -7.97
CA GLU A 124 -13.31 -10.00 -9.20
C GLU A 124 -13.02 -11.49 -9.42
N PHE A 125 -11.92 -12.02 -8.86
CA PHE A 125 -11.59 -13.45 -8.90
C PHE A 125 -12.15 -14.25 -7.71
N GLY A 126 -13.10 -13.68 -6.96
CA GLY A 126 -13.81 -14.37 -5.87
C GLY A 126 -13.12 -14.33 -4.51
N TYR A 127 -12.04 -13.54 -4.37
CA TYR A 127 -11.41 -13.31 -3.07
C TYR A 127 -12.26 -12.36 -2.22
N VAL A 128 -12.40 -12.66 -0.93
CA VAL A 128 -13.13 -11.82 0.03
C VAL A 128 -12.14 -11.21 1.02
N LEU A 129 -12.18 -9.89 1.18
CA LEU A 129 -11.24 -9.12 2.00
C LEU A 129 -11.92 -8.54 3.25
N GLU A 130 -11.51 -8.98 4.44
CA GLU A 130 -11.90 -8.35 5.70
C GLU A 130 -10.95 -7.20 6.03
N ARG A 131 -11.53 -6.01 6.27
CA ARG A 131 -10.79 -4.75 6.40
C ARG A 131 -10.94 -4.14 7.77
N ARG A 132 -9.87 -3.51 8.25
CA ARG A 132 -9.84 -2.65 9.43
C ARG A 132 -9.68 -1.20 9.01
N ASN A 133 -10.63 -0.38 9.47
CA ASN A 133 -10.67 1.05 9.20
C ASN A 133 -9.41 1.76 9.72
N THR A 134 -8.81 2.58 8.86
CA THR A 134 -7.77 3.50 9.28
C THR A 134 -8.33 4.90 9.53
N LYS A 135 -7.76 5.65 10.48
CA LYS A 135 -8.15 7.05 10.72
C LYS A 135 -7.90 7.95 9.50
N GLY A 136 -7.06 7.50 8.57
CA GLY A 136 -6.65 8.27 7.40
C GLY A 136 -5.89 9.55 7.74
N LYS A 137 -5.55 10.33 6.71
CA LYS A 137 -5.12 11.73 6.84
C LYS A 137 -6.17 12.63 6.20
N LYS A 138 -6.40 13.82 6.76
CA LYS A 138 -7.42 14.75 6.27
C LYS A 138 -7.19 15.09 4.78
N GLY A 139 -8.18 14.78 3.95
CA GLY A 139 -8.20 15.07 2.51
C GLY A 139 -7.26 14.20 1.66
N THR A 140 -6.69 13.12 2.20
CA THR A 140 -6.14 12.04 1.37
C THR A 140 -7.14 10.91 1.30
N LEU A 141 -7.00 10.04 0.31
CA LEU A 141 -7.76 8.80 0.28
C LEU A 141 -7.44 7.98 1.54
N LYS A 142 -8.48 7.36 2.08
CA LYS A 142 -8.31 6.36 3.13
C LYS A 142 -7.87 5.07 2.46
N CYS A 143 -6.91 4.40 3.07
CA CYS A 143 -6.41 3.12 2.61
C CYS A 143 -6.49 2.18 3.81
N ASP A 144 -7.61 1.48 3.91
CA ASP A 144 -7.84 0.52 4.98
C ASP A 144 -6.82 -0.61 4.92
N LEU A 145 -6.63 -1.27 6.06
CA LEU A 145 -5.73 -2.42 6.16
C LEU A 145 -6.56 -3.69 6.07
N ILE A 146 -6.13 -4.63 5.26
CA ILE A 146 -6.68 -5.97 5.15
C ILE A 146 -6.15 -6.79 6.31
N ASP A 147 -7.06 -7.36 7.11
CA ASP A 147 -6.71 -8.24 8.23
C ASP A 147 -6.87 -9.71 7.87
N LYS A 148 -7.76 -10.04 6.93
CA LYS A 148 -7.94 -11.40 6.44
C LYS A 148 -8.36 -11.44 4.96
N ILE A 149 -7.97 -12.51 4.29
CA ILE A 149 -8.31 -12.83 2.90
C ILE A 149 -8.88 -14.25 2.87
N PHE A 150 -10.01 -14.41 2.20
CA PHE A 150 -10.69 -15.69 2.02
C PHE A 150 -10.88 -16.01 0.54
N LEU A 151 -10.96 -17.29 0.22
CA LEU A 151 -11.42 -17.79 -1.08
C LEU A 151 -12.32 -19.00 -0.83
N ASN A 152 -13.48 -19.05 -1.47
CA ASN A 152 -14.46 -20.13 -1.29
C ASN A 152 -14.77 -20.41 0.20
N ASN A 153 -14.96 -19.35 0.99
CA ASN A 153 -15.20 -19.36 2.45
C ASN A 153 -14.06 -19.98 3.30
N LYS A 154 -12.89 -20.26 2.72
CA LYS A 154 -11.70 -20.70 3.46
C LYS A 154 -10.77 -19.53 3.71
N LEU A 155 -10.28 -19.41 4.94
CA LEU A 155 -9.27 -18.43 5.30
C LEU A 155 -7.94 -18.80 4.61
N LEU A 156 -7.46 -17.94 3.72
CA LEU A 156 -6.18 -18.10 3.04
C LEU A 156 -5.05 -17.37 3.77
N PHE A 157 -5.32 -16.13 4.19
CA PHE A 157 -4.35 -15.29 4.87
C PHE A 157 -5.02 -14.58 6.04
N ASN A 158 -4.46 -14.70 7.23
CA ASN A 158 -4.72 -13.78 8.33
C ASN A 158 -3.62 -12.70 8.40
N LYS A 159 -3.74 -11.81 9.38
CA LYS A 159 -2.79 -10.72 9.62
C LYS A 159 -1.33 -11.19 9.77
N ASP A 160 -1.10 -12.28 10.48
CA ASP A 160 0.26 -12.80 10.68
C ASP A 160 0.80 -13.41 9.39
N ASP A 161 -0.05 -14.06 8.59
CA ASP A 161 0.31 -14.54 7.25
C ASP A 161 0.68 -13.38 6.34
N ILE A 162 -0.12 -12.31 6.32
CA ILE A 162 0.15 -11.10 5.53
C ILE A 162 1.54 -10.57 5.89
N ILE A 163 1.86 -10.42 7.18
CA ILE A 163 3.16 -9.90 7.60
C ILE A 163 4.31 -10.86 7.21
N LYS A 164 4.19 -12.14 7.54
CA LYS A 164 5.29 -13.11 7.37
C LYS A 164 5.50 -13.47 5.89
N LYS A 165 4.45 -13.91 5.21
CA LYS A 165 4.50 -14.32 3.81
C LYS A 165 4.69 -13.12 2.89
N GLY A 166 3.98 -12.00 3.16
CA GLY A 166 4.13 -10.78 2.37
C GLY A 166 5.54 -10.21 2.42
N LYS A 167 6.25 -10.31 3.56
CA LYS A 167 7.67 -9.94 3.63
C LYS A 167 8.54 -10.82 2.74
N ILE A 168 8.37 -12.14 2.82
CA ILE A 168 9.15 -13.11 2.02
C ILE A 168 8.92 -12.87 0.52
N ILE A 169 7.66 -12.71 0.10
CA ILE A 169 7.30 -12.41 -1.28
C ILE A 169 7.91 -11.07 -1.73
N ASN A 170 7.88 -10.03 -0.89
CA ASN A 170 8.49 -8.75 -1.23
C ASN A 170 9.99 -8.87 -1.49
N GLN A 171 10.70 -9.58 -0.60
CA GLN A 171 12.13 -9.80 -0.71
C GLN A 171 12.46 -10.54 -2.02
N TYR A 172 11.77 -11.65 -2.29
CA TYR A 172 11.90 -12.40 -3.53
C TYR A 172 11.68 -11.51 -4.77
N LEU A 173 10.57 -10.76 -4.82
CA LEU A 173 10.28 -9.88 -5.95
C LEU A 173 11.35 -8.80 -6.13
N CYS A 174 11.91 -8.25 -5.05
CA CYS A 174 12.98 -7.27 -5.12
C CYS A 174 14.30 -7.88 -5.64
N GLU A 175 14.59 -9.13 -5.30
CA GLU A 175 15.78 -9.86 -5.74
C GLU A 175 15.75 -10.22 -7.23
N LEU A 176 14.55 -10.33 -7.84
CA LEU A 176 14.41 -10.55 -9.28
C LEU A 176 14.87 -9.37 -10.15
N PHE A 177 14.98 -8.16 -9.58
CA PHE A 177 15.36 -6.99 -10.35
C PHE A 177 16.86 -6.99 -10.71
N VAL A 178 17.16 -7.45 -11.93
CA VAL A 178 18.46 -7.23 -12.58
C VAL A 178 18.53 -5.90 -13.33
N SER A 179 17.38 -5.28 -13.59
CA SER A 179 17.23 -3.96 -14.19
C SER A 179 16.17 -3.15 -13.42
N SER A 180 15.81 -1.94 -13.87
CA SER A 180 14.77 -1.16 -13.19
C SER A 180 13.36 -1.74 -13.35
N ARG A 181 13.14 -2.64 -14.32
CA ARG A 181 11.84 -3.23 -14.64
C ARG A 181 11.98 -4.74 -14.86
N ILE A 182 10.98 -5.50 -14.43
CA ILE A 182 10.87 -6.95 -14.63
C ILE A 182 9.45 -7.34 -15.00
N THR A 183 9.29 -8.52 -15.55
CA THR A 183 7.98 -9.16 -15.76
C THR A 183 8.00 -10.52 -15.08
N VAL A 184 7.12 -10.69 -14.10
CA VAL A 184 6.88 -11.97 -13.43
C VAL A 184 5.81 -12.69 -14.21
N LYS A 185 6.15 -13.86 -14.77
CA LYS A 185 5.24 -14.65 -15.59
C LYS A 185 4.16 -15.29 -14.74
N LYS A 186 2.96 -15.42 -15.31
CA LYS A 186 1.81 -16.08 -14.69
C LYS A 186 2.23 -17.45 -14.16
N ASN A 187 1.73 -17.80 -12.98
CA ASN A 187 2.05 -19.04 -12.27
C ASN A 187 3.54 -19.16 -11.93
N ASP A 188 4.16 -18.07 -11.48
CA ASP A 188 5.50 -18.15 -10.92
C ASP A 188 5.52 -19.16 -9.78
N LEU A 189 6.46 -20.10 -9.82
CA LEU A 189 6.48 -21.25 -8.90
C LEU A 189 6.68 -20.81 -7.44
N PHE A 190 7.49 -19.78 -7.21
CA PHE A 190 7.73 -19.28 -5.86
C PHE A 190 6.48 -18.60 -5.33
N LEU A 191 5.88 -17.68 -6.10
CA LEU A 191 4.67 -16.99 -5.68
C LEU A 191 3.50 -17.96 -5.44
N SER A 192 3.35 -18.95 -6.32
CA SER A 192 2.28 -19.95 -6.24
C SER A 192 2.40 -20.85 -5.01
N SER A 193 3.59 -20.99 -4.42
CA SER A 193 3.78 -21.76 -3.18
C SER A 193 3.12 -21.14 -1.95
N PHE A 194 2.67 -19.88 -2.03
CA PHE A 194 2.05 -19.16 -0.92
C PHE A 194 0.52 -19.10 -0.98
N VAL A 195 -0.09 -19.46 -2.13
CA VAL A 195 -1.50 -19.21 -2.47
C VAL A 195 -2.34 -20.48 -2.38
#